data_AF-A0A4Z0CEA7-F1
#
_entry.id   AF-A0A4Z0CEA7-F1
#
_cell.length_a   1.000
_cell.length_b   1.000
_cell.length_c   1.000
_cell.angle_alpha   90.00
_cell.angle_beta   90.00
_cell.angle_gamma   90.00
#
_symmetry.space_group_name_H-M   'P 1'
#
loop_
_entity.id
_entity.type
_entity.pdbx_description
1 polymer ?
#
loop_
_entity_poly.entity_id
_entity_poly.type
_entity_poly.pdbx_seq_one_letter_code
_entity_poly.pdbx_strand_id
1 'polypeptide(L)'
;MTIAARTLLATSIAFAGAAPAQDTVYPPQVFKCGRSYSQTPCEGGGPIIGASRVSQTFDAPDQSRARQMARAQLPPETREQCEVLERSIQREESRLRGKPSPATEAELGDLAIQRVHYREMRC
;
A
#
# COMPACT_ATOMS: atom_id res chain seq x y z
N MET A 1 -57.30 -31.74 41.00
CA MET A 1 -56.64 -30.69 41.78
C MET A 1 -56.04 -29.68 40.80
N THR A 2 -56.40 -28.41 41.00
CA THR A 2 -56.11 -27.21 40.21
C THR A 2 -54.77 -26.56 40.61
N ILE A 3 -54.44 -25.45 39.91
CA ILE A 3 -53.47 -24.37 40.22
C ILE A 3 -52.09 -24.58 39.54
N ALA A 4 -51.79 -23.98 38.38
CA ALA A 4 -51.56 -22.56 38.02
C ALA A 4 -50.09 -22.12 38.09
N ALA A 5 -49.64 -21.58 36.95
CA ALA A 5 -48.72 -20.47 36.73
C ALA A 5 -47.46 -20.31 37.62
N ARG A 6 -46.31 -20.16 36.96
CA ARG A 6 -45.40 -19.00 37.16
C ARG A 6 -44.28 -18.96 36.11
N THR A 7 -44.41 -18.03 35.18
CA THR A 7 -43.33 -17.36 34.47
C THR A 7 -42.48 -16.55 35.46
N LEU A 8 -41.15 -16.73 35.46
CA LEU A 8 -40.14 -15.82 36.04
C LEU A 8 -38.83 -16.01 35.26
N LEU A 9 -38.54 -15.12 34.31
CA LEU A 9 -37.59 -13.99 34.41
C LEU A 9 -36.09 -14.36 34.29
N ALA A 10 -35.55 -14.01 33.12
CA ALA A 10 -34.32 -13.27 32.89
C ALA A 10 -33.06 -13.57 33.72
N THR A 11 -31.99 -13.97 33.03
CA THR A 11 -30.64 -13.40 33.24
C THR A 11 -29.88 -13.48 31.91
N SER A 12 -30.14 -12.51 31.04
CA SER A 12 -29.20 -12.13 29.99
C SER A 12 -27.94 -11.64 30.67
N ILE A 13 -26.88 -12.46 30.68
CA ILE A 13 -25.54 -12.02 31.06
C ILE A 13 -25.11 -11.03 29.98
N ALA A 14 -25.37 -9.75 30.25
CA ALA A 14 -24.80 -8.64 29.54
C ALA A 14 -23.29 -8.76 29.71
N PHE A 15 -22.62 -9.27 28.69
CA PHE A 15 -21.19 -9.13 28.54
C PHE A 15 -20.95 -7.63 28.31
N ALA A 16 -20.79 -6.92 29.42
CA ALA A 16 -20.25 -5.57 29.43
C ALA A 16 -18.81 -5.72 28.92
N GLY A 17 -18.66 -5.66 27.60
CA GLY A 17 -17.39 -5.38 26.96
C GLY A 17 -16.96 -4.01 27.48
N ALA A 18 -16.16 -4.01 28.54
CA ALA A 18 -15.34 -2.86 28.88
C ALA A 18 -14.46 -2.60 27.67
N ALA A 19 -14.86 -1.62 26.86
CA ALA A 19 -13.98 -1.06 25.86
C ALA A 19 -12.73 -0.60 26.61
N PRO A 20 -11.51 -1.02 26.21
CA PRO A 20 -10.33 -0.35 26.71
C PRO A 20 -10.45 1.09 26.24
N ALA A 21 -10.52 2.02 27.18
CA ALA A 21 -10.26 3.43 26.91
C ALA A 21 -8.91 3.46 26.19
N GLN A 22 -8.94 3.70 24.88
CA GLN A 22 -7.74 4.02 24.14
C GLN A 22 -7.30 5.38 24.69
N ASP A 23 -6.39 5.35 25.67
CA ASP A 23 -5.53 6.47 25.95
C ASP A 23 -4.89 6.85 24.61
N THR A 24 -5.44 7.91 24.03
CA THR A 24 -4.83 8.57 22.88
C THR A 24 -3.53 9.13 23.41
N VAL A 25 -2.46 8.34 23.27
CA VAL A 25 -1.09 8.81 23.50
C VAL A 25 -0.85 9.87 22.43
N TYR A 26 -1.21 11.11 22.75
CA TYR A 26 -0.84 12.26 21.94
C TYR A 26 0.69 12.23 21.82
N PRO A 27 1.23 12.25 20.59
CA PRO A 27 2.68 12.27 20.43
C PRO A 27 3.22 13.48 21.20
N PRO A 28 4.31 13.33 21.98
CA PRO A 28 4.87 14.44 22.74
C PRO A 28 5.20 15.58 21.78
N GLN A 29 4.52 16.71 21.94
CA GLN A 29 4.78 17.88 21.11
C GLN A 29 6.17 18.42 21.43
N VAL A 30 7.06 18.40 20.44
CA VAL A 30 8.41 18.96 20.57
C VAL A 30 8.41 20.36 19.97
N PHE A 31 8.89 21.33 20.73
CA PHE A 31 9.03 22.73 20.34
C PHE A 31 10.48 23.05 19.99
N LYS A 32 10.71 23.86 18.95
CA LYS A 32 12.05 24.32 18.58
C LYS A 32 12.36 25.65 19.29
N CYS A 33 13.29 25.61 20.24
CA CYS A 33 13.67 26.74 21.08
C CYS A 33 15.06 27.26 20.64
N GLY A 34 15.09 28.06 19.57
CA GLY A 34 16.35 28.53 18.99
C GLY A 34 17.22 27.39 18.43
N ARG A 35 18.27 27.01 19.18
CA ARG A 35 19.20 25.90 18.83
C ARG A 35 18.92 24.59 19.58
N SER A 36 17.99 24.58 20.53
CA SER A 36 17.62 23.38 21.31
C SER A 36 16.16 22.98 21.07
N TYR A 37 15.83 21.76 21.51
CA TYR A 37 14.48 21.19 21.42
C TYR A 37 13.93 20.98 22.83
N SER A 38 12.67 21.34 23.06
CA SER A 38 12.00 21.20 24.36
C SER A 38 10.66 20.48 24.21
N GLN A 39 10.23 19.78 25.26
CA GLN A 39 8.89 19.18 25.36
C GLN A 39 7.86 20.17 25.93
N THR A 40 8.32 21.33 26.43
CA THR A 40 7.48 22.42 26.90
C THR A 40 7.55 23.61 25.94
N PRO A 41 6.46 24.40 25.81
CA PRO A 41 6.46 25.63 25.03
C PRO A 41 7.55 26.60 25.52
N CYS A 42 8.25 27.23 24.59
CA CYS A 42 9.28 28.22 24.87
C CYS A 42 8.98 29.52 24.14
N GLU A 43 9.43 30.64 24.70
CA GLU A 43 9.19 31.97 24.16
C GLU A 43 9.83 32.10 22.76
N GLY A 44 8.99 32.37 21.74
CA GLY A 44 9.41 32.46 20.34
C GLY A 44 9.63 31.12 19.63
N GLY A 45 9.40 29.97 20.29
CA GLY A 45 9.53 28.65 19.69
C GLY A 45 8.20 28.09 19.17
N GLY A 46 8.19 27.63 17.92
CA GLY A 46 7.02 26.99 17.31
C GLY A 46 6.99 25.47 17.56
N PRO A 47 5.79 24.85 17.57
CA PRO A 47 5.67 23.40 17.58
C PRO A 47 6.23 22.81 16.29
N ILE A 48 6.97 21.72 16.39
CA ILE A 48 7.46 20.97 15.23
C ILE A 48 6.32 20.07 14.75
N ILE A 49 5.54 20.58 13.81
CA ILE A 49 4.50 19.81 13.14
C ILE A 49 5.15 19.07 11.98
N GLY A 50 5.24 17.74 12.10
CA GLY A 50 5.66 16.86 11.02
C GLY A 50 7.15 16.95 10.71
N ALA A 51 7.95 16.08 11.32
CA ALA A 51 9.21 15.70 10.70
C ALA A 51 8.88 15.18 9.29
N SER A 52 9.25 15.94 8.25
CA SER A 52 9.12 15.49 6.87
C SER A 52 9.84 14.14 6.76
N ARG A 53 9.08 13.06 6.53
CA ARG A 53 9.66 11.73 6.30
C ARG A 53 10.54 11.86 5.06
N VAL A 54 11.85 11.90 5.25
CA VAL A 54 12.81 11.72 4.16
C VAL A 54 12.68 10.27 3.72
N SER A 55 11.83 10.01 2.72
CA SER A 55 11.83 8.72 2.04
C SER A 55 13.11 8.67 1.21
N GLN A 56 14.17 8.08 1.75
CA GLN A 56 15.27 7.65 0.91
C GLN A 56 14.72 6.57 -0.02
N THR A 57 14.42 6.93 -1.27
CA THR A 57 14.22 5.96 -2.34
C THR A 57 15.58 5.39 -2.66
N PHE A 58 15.87 4.22 -2.10
CA PHE A 58 17.00 3.40 -2.55
C PHE A 58 16.69 2.91 -3.97
N ASP A 59 17.67 3.00 -4.86
CA ASP A 59 17.57 2.36 -6.17
C ASP A 59 17.37 0.87 -5.97
N ALA A 60 16.35 0.32 -6.63
CA ALA A 60 16.08 -1.11 -6.57
C ALA A 60 17.29 -1.89 -7.14
N PRO A 61 17.64 -3.04 -6.55
CA PRO A 61 18.73 -3.87 -7.05
C PRO A 61 18.46 -4.31 -8.50
N ASP A 62 19.50 -4.35 -9.32
CA ASP A 62 19.40 -4.83 -10.71
C ASP A 62 18.94 -6.30 -10.75
N GLN A 63 17.82 -6.55 -11.42
CA GLN A 63 17.22 -7.88 -11.58
C GLN A 63 17.51 -8.50 -12.96
N SER A 64 18.36 -7.89 -13.79
CA SER A 64 18.69 -8.34 -15.14
C SER A 64 19.07 -9.82 -15.20
N ARG A 65 20.01 -10.24 -14.34
CA ARG A 65 20.50 -11.62 -14.25
C ARG A 65 19.42 -12.60 -13.85
N ALA A 66 18.59 -12.27 -12.86
CA ALA A 66 17.50 -13.14 -12.40
C ALA A 66 16.46 -13.36 -13.51
N ARG A 67 16.12 -12.29 -14.26
CA ARG A 67 15.20 -12.37 -15.40
C ARG A 67 15.76 -13.22 -16.54
N GLN A 68 17.05 -13.09 -16.86
CA GLN A 68 17.68 -13.94 -17.87
C GLN A 68 17.65 -15.43 -17.48
N MET A 69 17.96 -15.74 -16.22
CA MET A 69 17.93 -17.13 -15.73
C MET A 69 16.50 -17.71 -15.72
N ALA A 70 15.50 -16.90 -15.38
CA ALA A 70 14.10 -17.32 -15.43
C ALA A 70 13.65 -17.59 -16.88
N ARG A 71 13.98 -16.69 -17.82
CA ARG A 71 13.67 -16.87 -19.25
C ARG A 71 14.36 -18.08 -19.86
N ALA A 72 15.60 -18.40 -19.44
CA ALA A 72 16.32 -19.57 -19.93
C ALA A 72 15.62 -20.90 -19.59
N GLN A 73 14.75 -20.93 -18.57
CA GLN A 73 13.98 -22.11 -18.20
C GLN A 73 12.69 -22.29 -19.04
N LEU A 74 12.33 -21.29 -19.84
CA LEU A 74 11.13 -21.34 -20.67
C LEU A 74 11.37 -22.07 -22.01
N PRO A 75 10.33 -22.72 -22.58
CA PRO A 75 10.38 -23.22 -23.95
C PRO A 75 10.79 -22.12 -24.95
N PRO A 76 11.47 -22.46 -26.06
CA PRO A 76 11.90 -21.48 -27.06
C PRO A 76 10.73 -20.67 -27.63
N GLU A 77 9.59 -21.31 -27.90
CA GLU A 77 8.38 -20.63 -28.37
C GLU A 77 7.87 -19.59 -27.36
N THR A 78 7.83 -19.94 -26.08
CA THR A 78 7.41 -19.02 -25.01
C THR A 78 8.38 -17.86 -24.85
N ARG A 79 9.69 -18.07 -25.05
CA ARG A 79 10.69 -16.99 -25.03
C ARG A 79 10.45 -15.95 -26.11
N GLU A 80 10.15 -16.38 -27.33
CA GLU A 80 9.81 -15.48 -28.44
C GLU A 80 8.53 -14.69 -28.14
N GLN A 81 7.50 -15.37 -27.62
CA GLN A 81 6.25 -14.71 -27.19
C GLN A 81 6.50 -13.66 -26.10
N CYS A 82 7.35 -13.97 -25.11
CA CYS A 82 7.76 -13.01 -24.08
C CYS A 82 8.44 -11.77 -24.68
N GLU A 83 9.34 -11.93 -25.64
CA GLU A 83 10.05 -10.82 -26.28
C GLU A 83 9.12 -9.93 -27.13
N VAL A 84 8.14 -10.52 -27.80
CA VAL A 84 7.12 -9.78 -28.55
C VAL A 84 6.25 -8.97 -27.60
N LEU A 85 5.78 -9.59 -26.52
CA LEU A 85 4.91 -8.96 -25.53
C LEU A 85 5.64 -7.87 -24.71
N GLU A 86 6.91 -8.10 -24.35
CA GLU A 86 7.73 -7.07 -23.70
C GLU A 86 7.86 -5.82 -24.57
N ARG A 87 8.12 -6.00 -25.88
CA ARG A 87 8.21 -4.90 -26.83
C ARG A 87 6.88 -4.18 -27.01
N SER A 88 5.75 -4.89 -26.99
CA SER A 88 4.43 -4.25 -27.08
C SER A 88 4.13 -3.41 -25.84
N ILE A 89 4.40 -3.96 -24.64
CA ILE A 89 4.22 -3.24 -23.38
C ILE A 89 5.07 -1.98 -23.35
N GLN A 90 6.36 -2.08 -23.68
CA GLN A 90 7.26 -0.91 -23.69
C GLN A 90 6.81 0.16 -24.70
N ARG A 91 6.33 -0.26 -25.87
CA ARG A 91 5.78 0.65 -26.89
C ARG A 91 4.55 1.37 -26.37
N GLU A 92 3.60 0.66 -25.78
CA GLU A 92 2.38 1.24 -25.22
C GLU A 92 2.68 2.15 -24.03
N GLU A 93 3.59 1.76 -23.14
CA GLU A 93 4.03 2.62 -22.04
C GLU A 93 4.66 3.91 -22.54
N SER A 94 5.53 3.82 -23.56
CA SER A 94 6.17 5.00 -24.16
C SER A 94 5.14 5.88 -24.87
N ARG A 95 4.17 5.27 -25.57
CA ARG A 95 3.06 5.97 -26.23
C ARG A 95 2.21 6.73 -25.22
N LEU A 96 1.84 6.10 -24.11
CA LEU A 96 1.03 6.72 -23.06
C LEU A 96 1.78 7.80 -22.30
N ARG A 97 3.08 7.61 -22.04
CA ARG A 97 3.94 8.63 -21.41
C ARG A 97 4.15 9.85 -22.32
N GLY A 98 4.19 9.65 -23.64
CA GLY A 98 4.38 10.72 -24.62
C GLY A 98 3.10 11.49 -24.97
N LYS A 99 1.92 11.03 -24.52
CA LYS A 99 0.67 11.75 -24.79
C LYS A 99 0.60 13.05 -23.96
N PRO A 100 0.11 14.16 -24.55
CA PRO A 100 -0.04 15.43 -23.84
C PRO A 100 -1.22 15.42 -22.84
N SER A 101 -2.20 14.54 -23.04
CA SER A 101 -3.33 14.34 -22.13
C SER A 101 -3.11 13.10 -21.25
N PRO A 102 -3.71 13.04 -20.04
CA PRO A 102 -3.63 11.84 -19.22
C PRO A 102 -4.19 10.63 -19.98
N ALA A 103 -3.57 9.47 -19.78
CA ALA A 103 -4.04 8.21 -20.34
C ALA A 103 -5.47 7.92 -19.87
N THR A 104 -6.32 7.42 -20.77
CA THR A 104 -7.68 7.03 -20.39
C THR A 104 -7.64 5.74 -19.58
N GLU A 105 -8.69 5.50 -18.78
CA GLU A 105 -8.81 4.28 -17.98
C GLU A 105 -8.77 3.02 -18.85
N ALA A 106 -9.41 3.05 -20.02
CA ALA A 106 -9.37 1.96 -20.99
C ALA A 106 -7.93 1.63 -21.44
N GLU A 107 -7.14 2.66 -21.78
CA GLU A 107 -5.75 2.47 -22.21
C GLU A 107 -4.86 1.90 -21.11
N LEU A 108 -5.09 2.32 -19.86
CA LEU A 108 -4.39 1.75 -18.71
C LEU A 108 -4.84 0.31 -18.43
N GLY A 109 -6.12 0.01 -18.65
CA GLY A 109 -6.69 -1.35 -18.57
C GLY A 109 -6.04 -2.30 -19.57
N ASP A 110 -5.93 -1.90 -20.83
CA ASP A 110 -5.29 -2.70 -21.88
C ASP A 110 -3.83 -3.02 -21.55
N LEU A 111 -3.10 -2.03 -21.05
CA LEU A 111 -1.71 -2.19 -20.63
C LEU A 111 -1.59 -3.10 -19.40
N ALA A 112 -2.53 -3.00 -18.46
CA ALA A 112 -2.61 -3.90 -17.31
C ALA A 112 -2.87 -5.35 -17.74
N ILE A 113 -3.76 -5.58 -18.71
CA ILE A 113 -4.02 -6.92 -19.27
C ILE A 113 -2.76 -7.50 -19.88
N GLN A 114 -2.03 -6.73 -20.70
CA GLN A 114 -0.76 -7.19 -21.27
C GLN A 114 0.27 -7.57 -20.19
N ARG A 115 0.37 -6.78 -19.12
CA ARG A 115 1.27 -7.06 -17.98
C ARG A 115 0.84 -8.28 -17.16
N VAL A 116 -0.46 -8.57 -17.08
CA VAL A 116 -0.95 -9.80 -16.45
C VAL A 116 -0.55 -11.00 -17.31
N HIS A 117 -0.84 -10.94 -18.60
CA HIS A 117 -0.48 -11.99 -19.55
C HIS A 117 1.04 -12.28 -19.57
N TYR A 118 1.86 -11.23 -19.52
CA TYR A 118 3.31 -11.34 -19.42
C TYR A 118 3.75 -12.15 -18.18
N ARG A 119 3.09 -11.93 -17.04
CA ARG A 119 3.37 -12.68 -15.80
C ARG A 119 2.84 -14.12 -15.84
N GLU A 120 1.70 -14.35 -16.49
CA GLU A 120 1.13 -15.70 -16.66
C GLU A 120 2.04 -16.60 -17.49
N MET A 121 2.66 -16.06 -18.55
CA MET A 121 3.67 -16.77 -19.35
C MET A 121 5.02 -16.94 -18.63
N ARG A 122 5.13 -16.44 -17.40
CA ARG A 122 6.36 -16.46 -16.57
C ARG A 122 7.55 -15.78 -17.24
N CYS A 123 7.25 -14.77 -18.05
CA CYS A 123 8.19 -13.74 -18.40
C CYS A 123 8.43 -12.82 -17.17
#